data_AF-A0A7G1I8E2-F1
#
_entry.id   AF-A0A7G1I8E2-F1
#
_cell.length_a   1.000
_cell.length_b   1.000
_cell.length_c   1.000
_cell.angle_alpha   90.00
_cell.angle_beta   90.00
_cell.angle_gamma   90.00
#
_symmetry.space_group_name_H-M   'P 1'
#
loop_
_entity.id
_entity.type
_entity.pdbx_description
1 polymer ?
#
loop_
_entity_poly.entity_id
_entity_poly.type
_entity_poly.pdbx_seq_one_letter_code
_entity_poly.pdbx_strand_id
1 'polypeptide(L)' 'MWNYARDNGIPMAQPLGAHRLVAETLLDRYDQALAHHAAA' A
#
# COMPACT_ATOMS: atom_id res chain seq x y z
N MET A 1 15.83 6.43 -1.95
CA MET A 1 15.80 7.50 -2.95
C MET A 1 14.39 7.53 -3.57
N TRP A 2 13.42 8.19 -2.93
CA TRP A 2 12.02 8.24 -3.39
C TRP A 2 11.49 9.68 -3.53
N ASN A 3 12.31 10.68 -3.23
CA ASN A 3 11.90 12.09 -3.19
C ASN A 3 12.10 12.84 -4.51
N TYR A 4 12.59 12.20 -5.58
CA TYR A 4 12.89 12.89 -6.85
C TYR A 4 11.74 13.79 -7.33
N ALA A 5 10.51 13.27 -7.34
CA ALA A 5 9.34 14.03 -7.76
C ALA A 5 9.03 15.21 -6.83
N ARG A 6 9.21 15.03 -5.51
CA ARG A 6 9.05 16.08 -4.51
C ARG A 6 10.11 17.18 -4.66
N ASP A 7 11.36 16.77 -4.85
CA ASP A 7 12.51 17.67 -4.94
C ASP A 7 12.49 18.50 -6.23
N ASN A 8 11.83 18.00 -7.28
CA ASN A 8 11.64 18.70 -8.56
C ASN A 8 10.26 19.38 -8.68
N GLY A 9 9.47 19.46 -7.60
CA GLY A 9 8.18 20.17 -7.60
C GLY A 9 7.11 19.53 -8.49
N ILE A 10 7.23 18.24 -8.82
CA ILE A 10 6.24 17.51 -9.61
C ILE A 10 4.97 17.37 -8.76
N PRO A 11 3.78 17.78 -9.26
CA PRO A 11 2.53 17.63 -8.53
C PRO A 11 2.27 16.17 -8.15
N MET A 12 2.16 15.90 -6.86
CA MET A 12 1.87 14.58 -6.34
C MET A 12 0.37 14.45 -6.10
N ALA A 13 -0.20 13.32 -6.51
CA ALA A 13 -1.53 12.94 -6.04
C ALA A 13 -1.52 12.86 -4.50
N GLN A 14 -2.63 13.23 -3.87
CA GLN A 14 -2.75 13.07 -2.43
C GLN A 14 -2.66 11.58 -2.05
N PRO A 15 -2.05 11.25 -0.91
CA PRO A 15 -2.09 9.88 -0.40
C PRO A 15 -3.53 9.39 -0.31
N LEU A 16 -3.75 8.10 -0.61
CA LEU A 16 -5.07 7.47 -0.62
C LEU A 16 -5.83 7.61 0.72
N GLY A 17 -5.13 7.85 1.83
CA GLY A 17 -5.74 8.02 3.14
C GLY A 17 -6.45 6.74 3.61
N ALA A 18 -7.47 6.89 4.47
CA ALA A 18 -8.29 5.78 4.98
C ALA A 18 -9.31 5.26 3.93
N HIS A 19 -8.82 4.93 2.74
CA HIS A 19 -9.66 4.48 1.65
C HIS A 19 -10.15 3.05 1.89
N ARG A 20 -11.46 2.82 1.82
CA ARG A 20 -12.06 1.50 2.06
C ARG A 20 -11.41 0.38 1.24
N LEU A 21 -11.20 0.61 -0.07
CA LEU A 21 -10.55 -0.37 -0.95
C LEU A 21 -9.11 -0.71 -0.52
N VAL A 22 -8.38 0.24 0.08
CA VAL A 22 -7.01 -0.02 0.58
C VAL A 22 -7.06 -0.92 1.80
N ALA A 23 -7.99 -0.67 2.72
CA ALA A 23 -8.19 -1.52 3.90
C ALA A 23 -8.60 -2.95 3.50
N GLU A 24 -9.56 -3.08 2.59
CA GLU A 24 -10.00 -4.39 2.06
C GLU A 24 -8.85 -5.16 1.42
N THR A 25 -8.06 -4.49 0.58
CA THR A 25 -6.90 -5.11 -0.10
C THR A 25 -5.81 -5.51 0.88
N LEU A 26 -5.57 -4.70 1.92
CA LEU A 26 -4.59 -5.00 2.95
C LEU A 26 -4.97 -6.27 3.71
N LEU A 27 -6.23 -6.37 4.14
CA LEU A 27 -6.73 -7.52 4.87
C LEU A 27 -6.68 -8.80 4.01
N ASP A 28 -7.11 -8.72 2.76
CA ASP A 28 -7.03 -9.86 1.81
C ASP A 28 -5.58 -10.37 1.64
N ARG A 29 -4.62 -9.47 1.42
CA ARG A 29 -3.20 -9.86 1.30
C ARG A 29 -2.61 -10.41 2.60
N TYR A 30 -3.06 -9.88 3.73
CA TYR A 30 -2.60 -10.33 5.04
C TYR A 30 -3.08 -11.76 5.33
N ASP A 31 -4.36 -12.05 5.04
CA ASP A 31 -4.93 -13.39 5.18
C ASP A 31 -4.23 -14.40 4.27
N GLN A 32 -3.90 -14.01 3.02
CA GLN A 32 -3.10 -14.83 2.11
C GLN A 32 -1.71 -15.13 2.68
N ALA A 33 -1.02 -14.12 3.22
CA ALA A 33 0.30 -14.30 3.81
C ALA A 33 0.28 -15.24 5.02
N LEU A 34 -0.75 -15.13 5.87
CA LEU A 34 -0.98 -16.03 7.00
C LEU A 34 -1.21 -17.47 6.52
N ALA A 35 -2.05 -17.68 5.51
CA ALA A 35 -2.30 -19.00 4.94
C ALA A 35 -1.04 -19.62 4.32
N HIS A 36 -0.24 -18.83 3.61
CA HIS A 36 1.04 -19.27 3.07
C HIS A 36 2.04 -19.65 4.17
N HIS A 37 2.09 -18.89 5.27
CA HIS A 37 2.95 -19.21 6.40
C HIS A 37 2.51 -20.50 7.10
N ALA A 38 1.20 -20.71 7.26
CA ALA A 38 0.65 -21.91 7.89
C ALA A 38 0.84 -23.20 7.06
N ALA A 39 1.07 -23.07 5.75
CA ALA A 39 1.27 -24.19 4.83
C ALA A 39 2.75 -24.58 4.62
N ALA A 40 3.70 -23.87 5.24
CA ALA A 40 5.13 -24.12 5.18
C ALA A 40 5.63 -25.00 6.33
#